data_AF-A0A258QVF4-F1
#
_entry.id   AF-A0A258QVF4-F1
#
_cell.length_a   1.000
_cell.length_b   1.000
_cell.length_c   1.000
_cell.angle_alpha   90.00
_cell.angle_beta   90.00
_cell.angle_gamma   90.00
#
_symmetry.space_group_name_H-M   'P 1'
#
loop_
_entity.id
_entity.type
_entity.pdbx_description
1 polymer ?
#
loop_
_entity_poly.entity_id
_entity_poly.type
_entity_poly.pdbx_seq_one_letter_code
_entity_poly.pdbx_strand_id
1 'polypeptide(L)'
;MTFRRFRILILLGVLAAAIGMTWLEQTLVRGWRAPLDVAIIPINGDGSEQAAETIRALQPGNFNDINAFLQRETARFGVKQQQAMLITLLPELGRKPPAPPPDRSVLKTIGWSLQLRWWVYQQSGQLL
;
A
#
# COMPACT_ATOMS: atom_id res chain seq x y z
N MET A 1 -17.61 -25.37 36.15
CA MET A 1 -17.07 -24.04 35.78
C MET A 1 -18.21 -23.19 35.25
N THR A 2 -18.56 -22.11 35.93
CA THR A 2 -19.78 -21.32 35.66
C THR A 2 -19.68 -20.60 34.31
N PHE A 3 -20.75 -20.65 33.50
CA PHE A 3 -20.87 -19.99 32.19
C PHE A 3 -20.33 -18.55 32.16
N ARG A 4 -20.48 -17.81 33.27
CA ARG A 4 -19.91 -16.47 33.47
C ARG A 4 -18.39 -16.42 33.32
N ARG A 5 -17.64 -17.36 33.91
CA ARG A 5 -16.16 -17.40 33.85
C ARG A 5 -15.69 -17.67 32.42
N PHE A 6 -16.36 -18.57 31.71
CA PHE A 6 -16.06 -18.87 30.31
C PHE A 6 -16.32 -17.66 29.40
N ARG A 7 -17.47 -16.98 29.56
CA ARG A 7 -17.76 -15.73 28.84
C ARG A 7 -16.72 -14.65 29.11
N ILE A 8 -16.31 -14.46 30.37
CA ILE A 8 -15.28 -13.47 30.75
C ILE A 8 -13.94 -13.82 30.10
N LEU A 9 -13.53 -15.09 30.10
CA LEU A 9 -12.30 -15.53 29.44
C LEU A 9 -12.31 -15.23 27.93
N ILE A 10 -13.43 -15.50 27.24
CA ILE A 10 -13.57 -15.15 25.81
C ILE A 10 -13.47 -13.65 25.61
N LEU A 11 -14.18 -12.84 26.42
CA LEU A 11 -14.15 -11.38 26.30
C LEU A 11 -12.74 -10.82 26.55
N LEU A 12 -12.00 -11.37 27.52
CA LEU A 12 -10.60 -11.00 27.75
C LEU A 12 -9.67 -11.44 26.62
N GLY A 13 -9.90 -12.60 26.02
CA GLY A 13 -9.16 -13.05 24.84
C GLY A 13 -9.37 -12.14 23.64
N VAL A 14 -10.62 -11.75 23.36
CA VAL A 14 -10.96 -10.79 22.30
C VAL A 14 -10.34 -9.42 22.61
N LEU A 15 -10.41 -8.95 23.85
CA LEU A 15 -9.80 -7.69 24.26
C LEU A 15 -8.27 -7.71 24.08
N ALA A 16 -7.60 -8.77 24.50
CA ALA A 16 -6.16 -8.93 24.34
C ALA A 16 -5.76 -8.95 22.86
N ALA A 17 -6.52 -9.66 22.02
CA ALA A 17 -6.31 -9.67 20.57
C ALA A 17 -6.48 -8.27 19.96
N ALA A 18 -7.52 -7.53 20.35
CA ALA A 18 -7.77 -6.17 19.86
C ALA A 18 -6.65 -5.20 20.27
N ILE A 19 -6.19 -5.26 21.52
CA ILE A 19 -5.04 -4.46 22.00
C ILE A 19 -3.79 -4.81 21.20
N GLY A 20 -3.50 -6.11 21.04
CA GLY A 20 -2.36 -6.60 20.28
C GLY A 20 -2.37 -6.11 18.83
N MET A 21 -3.50 -6.24 18.12
CA MET A 21 -3.65 -5.74 16.74
C MET A 21 -3.46 -4.23 16.67
N THR A 22 -4.10 -3.47 17.56
CA THR A 22 -4.01 -2.01 17.53
C THR A 22 -2.58 -1.52 17.77
N TRP A 23 -1.88 -2.17 18.71
CA TRP A 23 -0.49 -1.84 19.02
C TRP A 23 0.46 -2.23 17.89
N LEU A 24 0.26 -3.39 17.26
CA LEU A 24 1.01 -3.84 16.09
C LEU A 24 0.82 -2.88 14.90
N GLU A 25 -0.42 -2.48 14.60
CA GLU A 25 -0.71 -1.49 13.56
C GLU A 25 -0.09 -0.12 13.87
N GLN A 26 -0.18 0.34 15.13
CA GLN A 26 0.44 1.60 15.54
C GLN A 26 1.96 1.56 15.39
N THR A 27 2.59 0.44 15.74
CA THR A 27 4.05 0.32 15.72
C THR A 27 4.61 0.09 14.32
N LEU A 28 3.97 -0.73 13.50
CA LEU A 28 4.43 -1.06 12.15
C LEU A 28 3.99 -0.05 11.08
N VAL A 29 2.75 0.46 11.15
CA VAL A 29 2.17 1.27 10.07
C VAL A 29 2.20 2.78 10.39
N ARG A 30 2.04 3.16 11.66
CA ARG A 30 1.92 4.58 12.07
C ARG A 30 3.17 5.17 12.73
N GLY A 31 4.10 4.33 13.19
CA GLY A 31 5.20 4.78 14.05
C GLY A 31 6.35 5.49 13.33
N TRP A 32 6.41 5.44 11.99
CA TRP A 32 7.54 5.95 11.19
C TRP A 32 8.91 5.53 11.79
N ARG A 33 8.98 4.31 12.33
CA ARG A 33 10.17 3.76 13.01
C ARG A 33 11.13 3.09 12.05
N ALA A 34 10.65 2.69 10.88
CA ALA A 34 11.42 2.15 9.77
C ALA A 34 11.14 2.99 8.51
N PRO A 35 12.10 3.09 7.56
CA PRO A 35 11.82 3.71 6.27
C PRO A 35 10.68 2.97 5.56
N LEU A 36 9.79 3.71 4.93
CA LEU A 36 8.70 3.12 4.15
C LEU A 36 9.26 2.46 2.89
N ASP A 37 9.00 1.18 2.71
CA ASP A 37 9.37 0.46 1.48
C ASP A 37 8.30 0.73 0.40
N VAL A 38 8.71 1.40 -0.67
CA VAL A 38 7.82 1.86 -1.75
C VAL A 38 8.25 1.23 -3.07
N ALA A 39 7.41 0.36 -3.59
CA ALA A 39 7.53 -0.21 -4.92
C ALA A 39 6.86 0.70 -5.96
N ILE A 40 7.63 1.21 -6.93
CA ILE A 40 7.12 1.98 -8.06
C ILE A 40 6.99 1.04 -9.25
N ILE A 41 5.77 0.91 -9.77
CA ILE A 41 5.46 0.05 -10.92
C ILE A 41 5.00 0.95 -12.07
N PRO A 42 5.84 1.20 -13.08
CA PRO A 42 5.45 2.00 -14.23
C PRO A 42 4.48 1.21 -15.14
N ILE A 43 3.43 1.89 -15.62
CA ILE A 43 2.43 1.34 -16.53
C ILE A 43 2.21 2.34 -17.66
N ASN A 44 2.37 1.89 -18.90
CA ASN A 44 2.05 2.70 -20.07
C ASN A 44 0.53 2.74 -20.30
N GLY A 45 -0.10 3.86 -19.95
CA GLY A 45 -1.56 4.03 -20.00
C GLY A 45 -2.13 4.15 -21.41
N ASP A 46 -1.44 4.85 -22.32
CA ASP A 46 -1.90 5.16 -23.67
C ASP A 46 -1.25 4.27 -24.75
N GLY A 47 -0.18 3.56 -24.41
CA GLY A 47 0.58 2.73 -25.34
C GLY A 47 1.50 3.54 -26.27
N SER A 48 1.74 4.82 -25.97
CA SER A 48 2.59 5.68 -26.79
C SER A 48 4.07 5.29 -26.69
N GLU A 49 4.81 5.47 -27.78
CA GLU A 49 6.26 5.25 -27.81
C GLU A 49 6.98 6.23 -26.87
N GLN A 50 6.53 7.47 -26.80
CA GLN A 50 7.09 8.48 -25.90
C GLN A 50 6.95 8.10 -24.41
N ALA A 51 5.79 7.55 -24.01
CA ALA A 51 5.60 7.05 -22.65
C ALA A 51 6.49 5.83 -22.38
N ALA A 52 6.61 4.91 -23.35
CA ALA A 52 7.49 3.75 -23.23
C ALA A 52 8.96 4.15 -23.08
N GLU A 53 9.45 5.12 -23.86
CA GLU A 53 10.80 5.66 -23.74
C GLU A 53 11.03 6.33 -22.39
N THR A 54 10.06 7.12 -21.92
CA THR A 54 10.11 7.76 -20.61
C THR A 54 10.20 6.71 -19.50
N ILE A 55 9.38 5.67 -19.56
CA ILE A 55 9.39 4.56 -18.59
C ILE A 55 10.74 3.84 -18.59
N ARG A 56 11.33 3.60 -19.76
CA ARG A 56 12.66 2.97 -19.88
C ARG A 56 13.78 3.84 -19.32
N ALA A 57 13.64 5.16 -19.38
CA ALA A 57 14.62 6.11 -18.85
C ALA A 57 14.46 6.36 -17.34
N LEU A 58 13.39 5.85 -16.70
CA LEU A 58 13.17 6.02 -15.26
C LEU A 58 14.28 5.33 -14.47
N GLN A 59 14.86 6.07 -13.52
CA GLN A 59 15.82 5.55 -12.57
C GLN A 59 15.30 5.76 -11.15
N PRO A 60 15.69 4.93 -10.17
CA PRO A 60 15.34 5.12 -8.77
C PRO A 60 15.69 6.52 -8.25
N GLY A 61 16.80 7.10 -8.75
CA GLY A 61 17.25 8.44 -8.36
C GLY A 61 16.29 9.58 -8.71
N ASN A 62 15.42 9.39 -9.71
CA ASN A 62 14.43 10.40 -10.12
C ASN A 62 13.39 10.66 -9.01
N PHE A 63 13.30 9.76 -8.02
CA PHE A 63 12.35 9.86 -6.91
C PHE A 63 12.98 10.33 -5.59
N ASN A 64 14.27 10.70 -5.60
CA ASN A 64 14.99 11.17 -4.40
C ASN A 64 14.35 12.42 -3.79
N ASP A 65 13.75 13.29 -4.60
CA ASP A 65 13.07 14.49 -4.15
C ASP A 65 11.89 14.18 -3.23
N ILE A 66 11.20 13.05 -3.44
CA ILE A 66 10.10 12.60 -2.59
C ILE A 66 10.63 12.18 -1.22
N ASN A 67 11.74 11.45 -1.17
CA ASN A 67 12.38 11.10 0.09
C ASN A 67 12.86 12.36 0.83
N ALA A 68 13.45 13.33 0.13
CA ALA A 68 13.87 14.61 0.72
C ALA A 68 12.67 15.42 1.24
N PHE A 69 11.54 15.43 0.54
CA PHE A 69 10.30 16.04 1.01
C PHE A 69 9.80 15.39 2.29
N LEU A 70 9.70 14.07 2.32
CA LEU A 70 9.22 13.37 3.51
C LEU A 70 10.17 13.50 4.69
N GLN A 71 11.48 13.47 4.48
CA GLN A 71 12.46 13.74 5.54
C GLN A 71 12.25 15.12 6.19
N ARG A 72 11.97 16.15 5.39
CA ARG A 72 11.67 17.49 5.92
C ARG A 72 10.38 17.50 6.74
N GLU A 73 9.34 16.81 6.25
CA GLU A 73 8.04 16.82 6.89
C GLU A 73 8.04 15.97 8.18
N THR A 74 8.62 14.78 8.16
CA THR A 74 8.76 13.91 9.35
C THR A 74 9.61 14.58 10.43
N ALA A 75 10.66 15.31 10.05
CA ALA A 75 11.47 16.08 10.99
C ALA A 75 10.66 17.17 11.72
N ARG A 76 9.67 17.80 11.06
CA ARG A 76 8.77 18.78 11.70
C ARG A 76 7.90 18.14 12.78
N PHE A 77 7.55 16.87 12.63
CA PHE A 77 6.76 16.11 13.60
C PHE A 77 7.63 15.34 14.62
N GLY A 78 8.94 15.64 14.69
CA GLY A 78 9.85 15.05 15.68
C GLY A 78 10.38 13.65 15.33
N VAL A 79 10.05 13.13 14.15
CA VAL A 79 10.58 11.86 13.65
C VAL A 79 11.87 12.17 12.87
N LYS A 80 13.02 11.96 13.52
CA LYS A 80 14.34 12.14 12.90
C LYS A 80 14.85 10.80 12.37
N GLN A 81 14.64 10.55 11.10
CA GLN A 81 15.15 9.36 10.40
C GLN A 81 16.07 9.77 9.24
N GLN A 82 17.16 9.01 9.05
CA GLN A 82 18.12 9.27 7.97
C GLN A 82 17.53 8.97 6.59
N GLN A 83 16.62 8.00 6.47
CA GLN A 83 15.85 7.71 5.27
C GLN A 83 14.38 7.58 5.65
N ALA A 84 13.53 8.35 4.98
CA ALA A 84 12.08 8.29 5.19
C ALA A 84 11.47 7.18 4.33
N MET A 85 12.05 6.90 3.17
CA MET A 85 11.59 5.86 2.26
C MET A 85 12.75 5.14 1.55
N LEU A 86 12.52 3.88 1.22
CA LEU A 86 13.30 3.08 0.30
C LEU A 86 12.47 2.89 -0.97
N ILE A 87 13.03 3.24 -2.12
CA ILE A 87 12.31 3.20 -3.39
C ILE A 87 12.87 2.08 -4.24
N THR A 88 12.00 1.14 -4.60
CA THR A 88 12.31 0.05 -5.53
C THR A 88 11.52 0.27 -6.81
N LEU A 89 12.22 0.52 -7.92
CA LEU A 89 11.59 0.61 -9.24
C LEU A 89 11.47 -0.80 -9.82
N LEU A 90 10.23 -1.24 -10.06
CA LEU A 90 9.94 -2.52 -10.68
C LEU A 90 9.89 -2.39 -12.22
N PRO A 91 10.03 -3.51 -12.95
CA PRO A 91 9.84 -3.54 -14.40
C PRO A 91 8.48 -3.00 -14.83
N GLU A 92 8.42 -2.49 -16.06
CA GLU A 92 7.16 -2.05 -16.68
C GLU A 92 6.13 -3.18 -16.72
N LEU A 93 4.92 -2.87 -16.27
CA LEU A 93 3.80 -3.80 -16.35
C LEU A 93 3.09 -3.66 -17.70
N GLY A 94 3.22 -4.70 -18.54
CA GLY A 94 2.57 -4.72 -19.85
C GLY A 94 1.04 -4.91 -19.80
N ARG A 95 0.47 -5.36 -18.68
CA ARG A 95 -0.99 -5.48 -18.51
C ARG A 95 -1.55 -4.28 -17.79
N LYS A 96 -2.50 -3.60 -18.42
CA LYS A 96 -3.19 -2.44 -17.84
C LYS A 96 -4.23 -2.88 -16.80
N PRO A 97 -4.47 -2.09 -15.75
CA PRO A 97 -5.58 -2.34 -14.82
C PRO A 97 -6.92 -2.19 -15.54
N PRO A 98 -7.98 -2.89 -15.09
CA PRO A 98 -9.30 -2.74 -15.65
C PRO A 98 -9.79 -1.29 -15.50
N ALA A 99 -10.25 -0.69 -16.59
CA ALA A 99 -10.76 0.67 -16.57
C ALA A 99 -12.00 0.80 -15.68
N PRO A 100 -12.12 1.87 -14.88
CA PRO A 100 -13.30 2.10 -14.07
C PRO A 100 -14.54 2.29 -14.96
N PRO A 101 -15.72 1.80 -14.54
CA PRO A 101 -16.94 1.97 -15.29
C PRO A 101 -17.28 3.48 -15.39
N PRO A 102 -17.58 4.01 -16.58
CA PRO A 102 -17.94 5.42 -16.74
C PRO A 102 -19.28 5.76 -16.08
N ASP A 103 -20.18 4.77 -16.04
CA ASP A 103 -21.44 4.86 -15.31
C ASP A 103 -21.19 4.57 -13.82
N ARG A 104 -21.64 5.46 -12.94
CA ARG A 104 -21.64 5.26 -11.47
C ARG A 104 -22.65 4.21 -10.99
N SER A 105 -22.93 3.18 -11.79
CA SER A 105 -23.82 2.08 -11.40
C SER A 105 -23.16 1.20 -10.34
N VAL A 106 -23.82 1.06 -9.19
CA VAL A 106 -23.29 0.32 -8.03
C VAL A 106 -22.89 -1.12 -8.38
N LEU A 107 -23.73 -1.82 -9.15
CA LEU A 107 -23.43 -3.21 -9.56
C LEU A 107 -22.20 -3.30 -10.47
N LYS A 108 -22.05 -2.35 -11.41
CA LYS A 108 -20.86 -2.27 -12.27
C LYS A 108 -19.61 -1.95 -11.46
N THR A 109 -19.70 -1.05 -10.47
CA THR A 109 -18.60 -0.72 -9.56
C THR A 109 -18.17 -1.91 -8.72
N ILE A 110 -19.13 -2.70 -8.19
CA ILE A 110 -18.81 -3.93 -7.45
C ILE A 110 -18.06 -4.89 -8.36
N GLY A 111 -18.58 -5.18 -9.56
CA GLY A 111 -17.92 -6.05 -10.53
C GLY A 111 -16.51 -5.60 -10.89
N TRP A 112 -16.33 -4.31 -11.17
CA TRP A 112 -15.02 -3.71 -11.43
C TRP A 112 -14.07 -3.84 -10.24
N SER A 113 -14.54 -3.63 -9.00
CA SER A 113 -13.72 -3.75 -7.81
C SER A 113 -13.18 -5.17 -7.62
N LEU A 114 -14.00 -6.20 -7.93
CA LEU A 114 -13.56 -7.59 -7.92
C LEU A 114 -12.54 -7.86 -9.03
N GLN A 115 -12.79 -7.36 -10.24
CA GLN A 115 -11.88 -7.53 -11.38
C GLN A 115 -10.52 -6.87 -11.11
N LEU A 116 -10.52 -5.69 -10.48
CA LEU A 116 -9.30 -4.99 -10.09
C LEU A 116 -8.53 -5.78 -9.03
N ARG A 117 -9.20 -6.27 -7.99
CA ARG A 117 -8.56 -7.11 -6.95
C ARG A 117 -7.96 -8.38 -7.56
N TRP A 118 -8.67 -9.03 -8.47
CA TRP A 118 -8.17 -10.18 -9.20
C TRP A 118 -6.95 -9.84 -10.05
N TRP A 119 -6.98 -8.69 -10.74
CA TRP A 119 -5.84 -8.21 -11.51
C TRP A 119 -4.62 -7.99 -10.62
N VAL A 120 -4.79 -7.32 -9.46
CA VAL A 120 -3.69 -7.11 -8.50
C VAL A 120 -3.11 -8.45 -8.06
N TYR A 121 -3.96 -9.41 -7.67
CA TYR A 121 -3.51 -10.74 -7.27
C TYR A 121 -2.65 -11.42 -8.34
N GLN A 122 -3.03 -11.30 -9.61
CA GLN A 122 -2.26 -11.84 -10.73
C GLN A 122 -0.87 -11.21 -10.89
N GLN A 123 -0.69 -9.95 -10.47
CA GLN A 123 0.57 -9.23 -10.67
C GLN A 123 1.47 -9.19 -9.43
N SER A 124 0.90 -9.12 -8.23
CA SER A 124 1.66 -9.04 -6.97
C SER A 124 1.80 -10.38 -6.27
N GLY A 125 1.01 -11.40 -6.64
CA GLY A 125 0.91 -12.66 -5.87
C GLY A 125 0.34 -12.48 -4.46
N GLN A 126 -0.14 -11.28 -4.11
CA GLN A 126 -0.72 -10.95 -2.81
C GLN A 126 -2.17 -10.49 -2.99
N LEU A 127 -3.06 -11.00 -2.14
CA LEU A 127 -4.43 -10.49 -2.02
C LEU A 127 -4.41 -9.22 -1.16
N LEU A 128 -4.88 -8.11 -1.71
CA LEU A 128 -5.20 -6.86 -0.98
C LEU A 128 -6.50 -7.00 -0.17
#